data_AF-A0AAW9L996-F1
#
_entry.id   AF-A0AAW9L996-F1
#
_cell.length_a   1.000
_cell.length_b   1.000
_cell.length_c   1.000
_cell.angle_alpha   90.00
_cell.angle_beta   90.00
_cell.angle_gamma   90.00
#
_symmetry.space_group_name_H-M   'P 1'
#
loop_
_entity.id
_entity.type
_entity.pdbx_description
1 polymer ?
#
loop_
_entity_poly.entity_id
_entity_poly.type
_entity_poly.pdbx_seq_one_letter_code
_entity_poly.pdbx_strand_id
1 'polypeptide(L)'
;MTPPTETVEGYVIDVGCIRQNARDDLLAKARQHESSCALMGHCVESGYGIVTEDDRVTVLDSEATPRVVDVIEDSDTTVGIRLRVERVERDGSMETTAVEEVSEGERDVPVEEENPT
;
A
#
# COMPACT_ATOMS: atom_id res chain seq x y z
N MET A 1 27.53 0.12 -3.02
CA MET A 1 26.59 1.26 -2.99
C MET A 1 25.27 0.68 -2.55
N THR A 2 24.71 1.16 -1.45
CA THR A 2 23.35 0.75 -1.04
C THR A 2 22.37 1.38 -2.03
N PRO A 3 21.43 0.61 -2.60
CA PRO A 3 20.40 1.19 -3.46
C PRO A 3 19.59 2.21 -2.66
N PRO A 4 19.15 3.34 -3.27
CA PRO A 4 18.29 4.28 -2.58
C PRO A 4 16.98 3.61 -2.19
N THR A 5 16.47 3.97 -1.01
CA THR A 5 15.20 3.52 -0.46
C THR A 5 14.26 4.69 -0.29
N GLU A 6 12.97 4.46 -0.48
CA GLU A 6 11.91 5.39 -0.11
C GLU A 6 10.82 4.67 0.69
N THR A 7 10.17 5.42 1.55
CA THR A 7 8.98 4.97 2.28
C THR A 7 7.82 5.87 1.87
N VAL A 8 6.72 5.26 1.46
CA VAL A 8 5.48 5.94 1.07
C VAL A 8 4.38 5.49 2.00
N GLU A 9 3.75 6.43 2.68
CA GLU A 9 2.61 6.18 3.56
C GLU A 9 1.37 6.90 3.03
N GLY A 10 0.23 6.22 3.03
CA GLY A 10 -1.03 6.82 2.62
C GLY A 10 -2.16 5.79 2.54
N TYR A 11 -3.26 6.19 1.92
CA TYR A 11 -4.43 5.34 1.75
C TYR A 11 -4.27 4.43 0.53
N VAL A 12 -4.56 3.15 0.69
CA VAL A 12 -4.55 2.21 -0.43
C VAL A 12 -5.79 2.42 -1.30
N ILE A 13 -5.59 2.35 -2.61
CA ILE A 13 -6.67 2.39 -3.60
C ILE A 13 -6.26 1.54 -4.81
N ASP A 14 -7.19 0.82 -5.41
CA ASP A 14 -6.90 0.04 -6.61
C ASP A 14 -6.73 0.96 -7.85
N VAL A 15 -5.92 0.51 -8.80
CA VAL A 15 -5.64 1.27 -10.04
C VAL A 15 -6.91 1.45 -10.87
N GLY A 16 -7.87 0.54 -10.77
CA GLY A 16 -9.19 0.68 -11.40
C GLY A 16 -9.93 1.91 -10.89
N CYS A 17 -9.98 2.11 -9.57
CA CYS A 17 -10.55 3.31 -8.95
C CYS A 17 -9.76 4.57 -9.30
N ILE A 18 -8.42 4.51 -9.32
CA ILE A 18 -7.59 5.67 -9.72
C ILE A 18 -7.95 6.15 -11.13
N ARG A 19 -8.12 5.22 -12.08
CA ARG A 19 -8.41 5.56 -13.48
C ARG A 19 -9.83 6.08 -13.71
N GLN A 20 -10.76 5.75 -12.80
CA GLN A 20 -12.17 6.13 -12.92
C GLN A 20 -12.52 7.45 -12.22
N ASN A 21 -11.62 7.98 -11.37
CA ASN A 21 -11.88 9.19 -10.58
C ASN A 21 -10.91 10.33 -10.97
N ALA A 22 -11.33 11.57 -10.73
CA ALA A 22 -10.45 12.74 -10.86
C ALA A 22 -9.41 12.75 -9.75
N ARG A 23 -8.21 13.29 -10.02
CA ARG A 23 -7.11 13.33 -9.04
C ARG A 23 -7.52 14.00 -7.74
N ASP A 24 -8.20 15.14 -7.85
CA ASP A 24 -8.66 15.96 -6.72
C ASP A 24 -9.68 15.24 -5.80
N ASP A 25 -10.30 14.15 -6.28
CA ASP A 25 -11.23 13.33 -5.50
C ASP A 25 -10.58 12.05 -4.95
N LEU A 26 -9.35 11.72 -5.36
CA LEU A 26 -8.71 10.44 -5.01
C LEU A 26 -8.48 10.32 -3.51
N LEU A 27 -8.05 11.37 -2.82
CA LEU A 27 -7.85 11.33 -1.39
C LEU A 27 -9.16 11.04 -0.64
N ALA A 28 -10.24 11.72 -1.02
CA ALA A 28 -11.56 11.51 -0.42
C ALA A 28 -12.12 10.11 -0.72
N LYS A 29 -11.81 9.56 -1.90
CA LYS A 29 -12.18 8.20 -2.29
C LYS A 29 -11.36 7.15 -1.58
N ALA A 30 -10.05 7.33 -1.46
CA ALA A 30 -9.16 6.39 -0.78
C ALA A 30 -9.52 6.27 0.71
N ARG A 31 -9.91 7.39 1.35
CA ARG A 31 -10.44 7.40 2.73
C ARG A 31 -11.76 6.65 2.90
N GLN A 32 -12.54 6.51 1.84
CA GLN A 32 -13.82 5.79 1.82
C GLN A 32 -13.69 4.43 1.10
N HIS A 33 -12.48 4.03 0.73
CA HIS A 33 -12.24 2.79 0.00
C HIS A 33 -12.34 1.62 0.98
N GLU A 34 -13.19 0.67 0.66
CA GLU A 34 -13.45 -0.48 1.53
C GLU A 34 -12.50 -1.63 1.18
N SER A 35 -12.09 -2.41 2.19
CA SER A 35 -11.29 -3.62 2.00
C SER A 35 -11.95 -4.59 1.04
N SER A 36 -13.28 -4.73 1.13
CA SER A 36 -14.07 -5.57 0.23
C SER A 36 -13.98 -5.15 -1.24
N CYS A 37 -13.81 -3.86 -1.53
CA CYS A 37 -13.57 -3.38 -2.89
C CYS A 37 -12.16 -3.74 -3.35
N ALA A 38 -11.15 -3.53 -2.50
CA ALA A 38 -9.76 -3.88 -2.81
C ALA A 38 -9.60 -5.37 -3.13
N LEU A 39 -10.26 -6.25 -2.38
CA LEU A 39 -10.16 -7.71 -2.52
C LEU A 39 -10.93 -8.30 -3.69
N MET A 40 -11.63 -7.49 -4.49
CA MET A 40 -12.29 -7.99 -5.69
C MET A 40 -11.25 -8.41 -6.75
N GLY A 41 -11.48 -9.54 -7.42
CA GLY A 41 -10.52 -10.08 -8.40
C GLY A 41 -10.04 -9.07 -9.45
N HIS A 42 -10.92 -8.20 -9.93
CA HIS A 42 -10.56 -7.17 -10.91
C HIS A 42 -9.67 -6.04 -10.34
N CYS A 43 -9.71 -5.79 -9.03
CA CYS A 43 -8.86 -4.83 -8.34
C CYS A 43 -7.45 -5.42 -8.15
N VAL A 44 -7.37 -6.70 -7.76
CA VAL A 44 -6.10 -7.45 -7.67
C VAL A 44 -5.39 -7.48 -9.02
N GLU A 45 -6.11 -7.77 -10.11
CA GLU A 45 -5.56 -7.78 -11.47
C GLU A 45 -5.10 -6.40 -11.96
N SER A 46 -5.73 -5.33 -11.47
CA SER A 46 -5.40 -3.95 -11.85
C SER A 46 -4.16 -3.43 -11.10
N GLY A 47 -3.84 -3.99 -9.94
CA GLY A 47 -2.82 -3.52 -9.02
C GLY A 47 -3.31 -2.38 -8.12
N TYR A 48 -2.41 -1.90 -7.27
CA TYR A 48 -2.72 -0.93 -6.22
C TYR A 48 -1.84 0.31 -6.30
N GLY A 49 -2.32 1.40 -5.70
CA GLY A 49 -1.56 2.61 -5.44
C GLY A 49 -1.81 3.14 -4.04
N ILE A 50 -0.90 4.00 -3.60
CA ILE A 50 -0.96 4.73 -2.34
C ILE A 50 -1.27 6.19 -2.63
N VAL A 51 -2.32 6.71 -2.00
CA VAL A 51 -2.69 8.13 -2.02
C VAL A 51 -2.24 8.77 -0.71
N THR A 52 -1.21 9.60 -0.81
CA THR A 52 -0.67 10.38 0.32
C THR A 52 -1.63 11.51 0.71
N GLU A 53 -1.48 12.04 1.93
CA GLU A 53 -2.28 13.18 2.40
C GLU A 53 -2.04 14.47 1.59
N ASP A 54 -0.90 14.57 0.91
CA ASP A 54 -0.56 15.63 -0.04
C ASP A 54 -1.22 15.47 -1.43
N ASP A 55 -2.23 14.60 -1.54
CA ASP A 55 -2.96 14.29 -2.79
C ASP A 55 -2.07 13.68 -3.89
N ARG A 56 -0.91 13.13 -3.52
CA ARG A 56 -0.02 12.43 -4.46
C ARG A 56 -0.36 10.95 -4.52
N VAL A 57 -0.34 10.41 -5.73
CA VAL A 57 -0.61 8.99 -6.01
C VAL A 57 0.69 8.31 -6.43
N THR A 58 1.05 7.25 -5.71
CA THR A 58 2.15 6.36 -6.06
C THR A 58 1.59 5.00 -6.45
N VAL A 59 1.67 4.65 -7.73
CA VAL A 59 1.27 3.30 -8.19
C VAL A 59 2.39 2.32 -7.82
N LEU A 60 2.00 1.21 -7.21
CA LEU A 60 2.92 0.14 -6.82
C LEU A 60 3.18 -0.79 -8.00
N ASP A 61 4.31 -1.48 -7.94
CA ASP A 61 4.62 -2.56 -8.87
C ASP A 61 3.67 -3.76 -8.66
N SER A 62 3.56 -4.60 -9.68
CA SER A 62 2.69 -5.79 -9.63
C SER A 62 3.11 -6.83 -8.59
N GLU A 63 4.36 -6.78 -8.15
CA GLU A 63 4.89 -7.70 -7.12
C GLU A 63 4.43 -7.30 -5.71
N ALA A 64 4.07 -6.02 -5.52
CA ALA A 64 3.43 -5.52 -4.30
C ALA A 64 2.00 -6.04 -4.12
N THR A 65 1.27 -6.28 -5.23
CA THR A 65 -0.15 -6.69 -5.23
C THR A 65 -0.48 -7.80 -4.23
N PRO A 66 0.18 -8.98 -4.24
CA PRO A 66 -0.13 -10.04 -3.29
C PRO A 66 0.13 -9.63 -1.84
N ARG A 67 1.14 -8.79 -1.57
CA ARG A 67 1.45 -8.30 -0.21
C ARG A 67 0.39 -7.33 0.30
N VAL A 68 -0.09 -6.46 -0.58
CA VAL A 68 -1.18 -5.53 -0.27
C VAL A 68 -2.47 -6.30 0.03
N VAL A 69 -2.78 -7.34 -0.75
CA VAL A 69 -3.94 -8.20 -0.50
C VAL A 69 -3.83 -8.89 0.86
N ASP A 70 -2.69 -9.51 1.15
CA ASP A 70 -2.44 -10.20 2.42
C ASP A 70 -2.64 -9.27 3.62
N VAL A 71 -2.08 -8.05 3.57
CA VAL A 71 -2.27 -7.04 4.61
C VAL A 71 -3.72 -6.58 4.74
N ILE A 72 -4.44 -6.40 3.63
CA ILE A 72 -5.86 -6.00 3.66
C ILE A 72 -6.76 -7.13 4.19
N GLU A 73 -6.41 -8.40 3.91
CA GLU A 73 -7.14 -9.57 4.42
C GLU A 73 -6.92 -9.77 5.92
N ASP A 74 -5.72 -9.48 6.43
CA ASP A 74 -5.38 -9.55 7.86
C ASP A 74 -5.85 -8.30 8.64
N SER A 75 -6.10 -7.19 7.94
CA SER A 75 -6.52 -5.93 8.53
C SER A 75 -7.92 -5.98 9.14
N ASP A 76 -8.05 -5.47 10.37
CA ASP A 76 -9.34 -5.15 11.00
C ASP A 76 -10.00 -3.89 10.40
N THR A 77 -9.23 -3.08 9.67
CA THR A 77 -9.70 -1.85 9.05
C THR A 77 -10.51 -2.16 7.80
N THR A 78 -11.81 -1.92 7.88
CA THR A 78 -12.74 -2.21 6.77
C THR A 78 -12.85 -1.06 5.77
N VAL A 79 -12.52 0.18 6.17
CA VAL A 79 -12.66 1.38 5.34
C VAL A 79 -11.49 2.33 5.58
N GLY A 80 -10.94 2.90 4.50
CA GLY A 80 -9.89 3.91 4.61
C GLY A 80 -8.56 3.34 5.10
N ILE A 81 -8.22 2.14 4.63
CA ILE A 81 -7.00 1.42 5.03
C ILE A 81 -5.77 2.23 4.65
N ARG A 82 -4.91 2.47 5.63
CA ARG A 82 -3.62 3.14 5.44
C ARG A 82 -2.53 2.09 5.38
N LEU A 83 -1.68 2.19 4.37
CA LEU A 83 -0.52 1.33 4.22
C LEU A 83 0.75 2.17 4.21
N ARG A 84 1.79 1.62 4.81
CA ARG A 84 3.17 2.05 4.68
C ARG A 84 3.88 1.07 3.77
N VAL A 85 4.48 1.61 2.71
CA VAL A 85 5.16 0.83 1.68
C VAL A 85 6.61 1.25 1.62
N GLU A 86 7.52 0.30 1.77
CA GLU A 86 8.94 0.51 1.56
C GLU A 86 9.35 0.03 0.18
N ARG A 87 10.13 0.85 -0.51
CA ARG A 87 10.55 0.59 -1.88
C ARG A 87 12.04 0.84 -2.02
N VAL A 88 12.70 0.00 -2.81
CA VAL A 88 14.12 0.07 -3.09
C VAL A 88 14.31 0.28 -4.58
N GLU A 89 15.19 1.19 -4.98
CA GLU A 89 15.56 1.33 -6.39
C GLU A 89 16.48 0.17 -6.82
N ARG A 90 16.07 -0.59 -7.82
CA ARG A 90 16.80 -1.71 -8.39
C ARG A 90 16.74 -1.60 -9.91
N ASP A 91 17.91 -1.59 -10.55
CA ASP A 91 18.02 -1.42 -12.02
C ASP A 91 17.24 -0.20 -12.57
N GLY A 92 17.16 0.89 -11.79
CA GLY A 92 16.45 2.12 -12.17
C GLY A 92 14.93 2.04 -12.06
N SER A 93 14.39 1.00 -11.41
CA SER A 93 12.97 0.83 -11.11
C SER A 93 12.76 0.76 -9.60
N MET A 94 11.65 1.32 -9.10
CA MET A 94 11.29 1.25 -7.69
C MET A 94 10.53 -0.04 -7.40
N GLU A 95 11.15 -0.97 -6.69
CA GLU A 95 10.57 -2.25 -6.29
C GLU A 95 10.06 -2.19 -4.86
N THR A 96 8.82 -2.59 -4.63
CA THR A 96 8.24 -2.68 -3.30
C THR A 96 8.85 -3.85 -2.54
N THR A 97 9.46 -3.57 -1.39
CA THR A 97 10.12 -4.57 -0.53
C THR A 97 9.35 -4.87 0.74
N ALA A 98 8.56 -3.94 1.27
CA ALA A 98 7.70 -4.17 2.42
C ALA A 98 6.37 -3.41 2.28
N VAL A 99 5.30 -3.98 2.84
CA VAL A 99 3.97 -3.38 2.93
C VAL A 99 3.44 -3.70 4.32
N GLU A 100 3.03 -2.67 5.05
CA GLU A 100 2.52 -2.78 6.42
C GLU A 100 1.28 -1.90 6.57
N GLU A 101 0.29 -2.34 7.34
CA GLU A 101 -0.85 -1.48 7.70
C GLU A 101 -0.41 -0.45 8.75
N VAL A 102 -0.80 0.81 8.55
CA VAL A 102 -0.69 1.86 9.57
C VAL A 102 -2.06 2.02 10.23
N SER A 103 -2.35 1.16 11.19
CA SER A 103 -3.50 1.34 12.08
C SER A 103 -3.14 2.36 13.16
N GLU A 104 -4.07 3.28 13.50
CA GLU A 104 -3.85 4.33 14.52
C GLU A 104 -3.72 3.78 15.96
N GLY A 105 -3.53 2.47 16.11
CA GLY A 105 -3.50 1.80 17.40
C GLY A 105 -2.78 0.48 17.35
N GLU A 106 -1.46 0.49 17.15
CA GLU A 106 -0.54 -0.33 17.93
C GLU A 106 0.90 0.16 17.72
N ARG A 107 1.55 0.48 18.82
CA ARG A 107 2.96 0.89 18.86
C ARG A 107 3.78 -0.36 18.56
N ASP A 108 4.77 -0.22 17.68
CA ASP A 108 5.97 -1.04 17.57
C ASP A 108 6.01 -2.29 18.47
N VAL A 109 5.84 -3.46 17.87
CA VAL A 109 6.60 -4.63 18.32
C VAL A 109 7.56 -5.01 17.20
N PRO A 110 8.84 -4.64 17.28
CA PRO A 110 9.85 -5.27 16.45
C PRO A 110 9.86 -6.75 16.82
N VAL A 111 9.45 -7.63 15.90
CA VAL A 111 9.86 -9.02 15.93
C VAL A 111 11.32 -9.03 15.50
N GLU A 112 12.20 -8.86 16.50
CA GLU A 112 13.64 -8.99 16.33
C GLU A 112 13.96 -10.36 15.72
N GLU A 113 14.89 -10.36 14.75
CA GLU A 113 15.54 -11.53 14.20
C GLU A 113 15.89 -12.55 15.29
N GLU A 114 15.24 -13.73 15.26
CA GLU A 114 15.75 -14.92 15.93
C GLU A 114 16.46 -15.82 14.92
N ASN A 115 17.74 -15.56 14.71
CA ASN A 115 18.78 -16.56 14.42
C ASN A 115 20.07 -16.03 15.09
N PRO A 116 20.97 -16.84 15.69
CA PRO A 116 21.18 -18.27 15.48
C PRO A 116 21.50 -19.09 16.77
N THR A 117 21.54 -20.42 16.67
CA THR A 117 22.72 -21.27 16.99
C THR A 117 22.47 -22.70 16.51
#